data_AF-A0AAE0RNN8-F1
#
_entry.id   AF-A0AAE0RNN8-F1
#
_cell.length_a   1.000
_cell.length_b   1.000
_cell.length_c   1.000
_cell.angle_alpha   90.00
_cell.angle_beta   90.00
_cell.angle_gamma   90.00
#
_symmetry.space_group_name_H-M   'P 1'
#
loop_
_entity.id
_entity.type
_entity.pdbx_description
1 polymer ?
#
loop_
_entity_poly.entity_id
_entity_poly.type
_entity_poly.pdbx_seq_one_letter_code
_entity_poly.pdbx_strand_id
1 'polypeptide(L)'
;MCGHVSNKCLRYLQQEECFFECEPNTIHWIVPTNKTYQNVPICALYCDAWFKACKHDRICIVNWLTDVIRGVDGINWCPPDKPCKTYAEIYVNGAGICNRMWDKAYRYETSSNCMMMDFDPDGPTPNDQVDPNIIVG
;
A
#
# COMPACT_ATOMS: atom_id res chain seq x y z
N MET A 1 1.26 -18.83 0.92
CA MET A 1 0.41 -17.77 1.51
C MET A 1 -0.10 -18.21 2.88
N CYS A 2 -0.63 -17.29 3.70
CA CYS A 2 -1.10 -17.55 5.07
C CYS A 2 -2.62 -17.78 5.17
N GLY A 3 -3.21 -18.42 4.15
CA GLY A 3 -4.65 -18.49 3.96
C GLY A 3 -5.22 -17.23 3.29
N HIS A 4 -6.55 -17.11 3.31
CA HIS A 4 -7.25 -15.94 2.78
C HIS A 4 -7.29 -14.81 3.82
N VAL A 5 -7.12 -13.57 3.36
CA VAL A 5 -7.41 -12.39 4.17
C VAL A 5 -8.92 -12.15 4.24
N SER A 6 -9.37 -11.44 5.27
CA SER A 6 -10.76 -11.03 5.43
C SER A 6 -11.23 -10.15 4.27
N ASN A 7 -12.54 -10.17 3.98
CA ASN A 7 -13.14 -9.30 2.95
C ASN A 7 -12.88 -7.81 3.21
N LYS A 8 -12.77 -7.41 4.48
CA LYS A 8 -12.47 -6.03 4.85
C LYS A 8 -11.06 -5.66 4.43
N CYS A 9 -10.08 -6.53 4.67
CA CYS A 9 -8.69 -6.31 4.24
C CYS A 9 -8.54 -6.41 2.72
N LEU A 10 -9.21 -7.38 2.09
CA LEU A 10 -9.19 -7.57 0.63
C LEU A 10 -9.64 -6.30 -0.11
N ARG A 11 -10.66 -5.60 0.40
CA ARG A 11 -11.12 -4.34 -0.20
C ARG A 11 -10.02 -3.29 -0.28
N TYR A 12 -9.18 -3.14 0.75
CA TYR A 12 -8.07 -2.19 0.72
C TYR A 12 -6.97 -2.61 -0.24
N LEU A 13 -6.66 -3.92 -0.33
CA LEU A 13 -5.72 -4.44 -1.33
C LEU A 13 -6.22 -4.16 -2.76
N GLN A 14 -7.52 -4.30 -3.01
CA GLN A 14 -8.12 -3.97 -4.30
C GLN A 14 -8.08 -2.48 -4.61
N GLN A 15 -8.37 -1.62 -3.63
CA GLN A 15 -8.30 -0.17 -3.79
C GLN A 15 -6.88 0.30 -4.08
N GLU A 16 -5.89 -0.27 -3.39
CA GLU A 16 -4.49 0.05 -3.65
C GLU A 16 -4.05 -0.39 -5.05
N GLU A 17 -4.43 -1.59 -5.50
CA GLU A 17 -4.19 -2.04 -6.88
C GLU A 17 -4.86 -1.11 -7.90
N CYS A 18 -6.11 -0.70 -7.67
CA CYS A 18 -6.80 0.26 -8.53
C CYS A 18 -6.09 1.62 -8.55
N PHE A 19 -5.63 2.12 -7.40
CA PHE A 19 -4.85 3.35 -7.33
C PHE A 19 -3.54 3.20 -8.12
N PHE A 20 -2.85 2.07 -7.95
CA PHE A 20 -1.59 1.80 -8.64
C PHE A 20 -1.75 1.79 -10.16
N GLU A 21 -2.79 1.14 -10.67
CA GLU A 21 -3.01 0.99 -12.11
C GLU A 21 -3.74 2.18 -12.76
N CYS A 22 -4.56 2.93 -12.01
CA CYS A 22 -5.54 3.85 -12.60
C CYS A 22 -5.45 5.32 -12.16
N GLU A 23 -4.74 5.68 -11.07
CA GLU A 23 -4.64 7.08 -10.65
C GLU A 23 -3.66 7.85 -11.56
N PRO A 24 -4.13 8.80 -12.39
CA PRO A 24 -3.24 9.53 -13.30
C PRO A 24 -2.32 10.53 -12.59
N ASN A 25 -2.71 11.05 -11.42
CA ASN A 25 -1.93 12.08 -10.73
C ASN A 25 -0.62 11.54 -10.14
N THR A 26 -0.45 10.21 -10.02
CA THR A 26 0.79 9.60 -9.53
C THR A 26 1.99 9.79 -10.47
N ILE A 27 1.77 10.28 -11.70
CA ILE A 27 2.80 10.47 -12.74
C ILE A 27 4.01 11.27 -12.25
N HIS A 28 3.82 12.16 -11.29
CA HIS A 28 4.89 12.99 -10.70
C HIS A 28 5.87 12.22 -9.81
N TRP A 29 5.49 11.03 -9.35
CA TRP A 29 6.30 10.17 -8.48
C TRP A 29 6.83 8.92 -9.19
N ILE A 30 6.63 8.81 -10.51
CA ILE A 30 7.20 7.71 -11.30
C ILE A 30 8.69 7.97 -11.49
N VAL A 31 9.49 7.01 -11.05
CA VAL A 31 10.94 7.03 -11.30
C VAL A 31 11.21 6.45 -12.70
N PRO A 32 11.82 7.23 -13.62
CA PRO A 32 11.97 6.80 -15.01
C PRO A 32 12.82 5.53 -15.19
N THR A 33 13.77 5.28 -14.29
CA THR A 33 14.75 4.21 -14.42
C THR A 33 14.18 2.82 -14.17
N ASN A 34 13.17 2.69 -13.31
CA ASN A 34 12.56 1.40 -12.95
C ASN A 34 11.03 1.39 -13.12
N LYS A 35 10.43 2.49 -13.63
CA LYS A 35 8.98 2.63 -13.89
C LYS A 35 8.12 2.25 -12.69
N THR A 36 8.60 2.55 -11.48
CA THR A 36 7.84 2.35 -10.25
C THR A 36 7.62 3.69 -9.54
N TYR A 37 6.72 3.68 -8.56
CA TYR A 37 6.49 4.84 -7.72
C TYR A 37 7.61 5.01 -6.71
N GLN A 38 7.85 6.25 -6.33
CA GLN A 38 8.69 6.57 -5.20
C GLN A 38 8.09 7.70 -4.38
N ASN A 39 7.86 7.43 -3.09
CA ASN A 39 7.45 8.40 -2.08
C ASN A 39 6.11 9.11 -2.37
N VAL A 40 5.15 8.45 -3.01
CA VAL A 40 3.80 9.01 -3.16
C VAL A 40 3.20 9.22 -1.76
N PRO A 41 2.76 10.44 -1.40
CA PRO A 41 2.22 10.72 -0.07
C PRO A 41 0.83 10.12 0.07
N ILE A 42 0.66 9.09 0.89
CA ILE A 42 -0.66 8.51 1.16
C ILE A 42 -1.16 9.02 2.50
N CYS A 43 -2.39 9.51 2.51
CA CYS A 43 -2.98 10.09 3.70
C CYS A 43 -2.97 9.12 4.88
N ALA A 44 -2.51 9.61 6.03
CA ALA A 44 -2.49 8.89 7.30
C ALA A 44 -3.83 8.23 7.62
N LEU A 45 -4.92 8.97 7.40
CA LEU A 45 -6.30 8.50 7.60
C LEU A 45 -6.59 7.21 6.80
N TYR A 46 -6.13 7.14 5.55
CA TYR A 46 -6.31 5.96 4.70
C TYR A 46 -5.45 4.79 5.20
N CYS A 47 -4.15 5.03 5.44
CA CYS A 47 -3.22 4.01 5.92
C CYS A 47 -3.66 3.39 7.26
N ASP A 48 -4.15 4.21 8.20
CA ASP A 48 -4.65 3.76 9.49
C ASP A 48 -5.94 2.95 9.37
N ALA A 49 -6.83 3.35 8.46
CA ALA A 49 -8.06 2.61 8.19
C ALA A 49 -7.76 1.25 7.54
N TRP A 50 -6.82 1.21 6.59
CA TRP A 50 -6.31 -0.02 6.00
C TRP A 50 -5.73 -0.95 7.07
N PHE A 51 -4.83 -0.44 7.91
CA PHE A 51 -4.27 -1.23 9.02
C PHE A 51 -5.35 -1.77 9.94
N LYS A 52 -6.30 -0.93 10.36
CA LYS A 52 -7.39 -1.34 11.24
C LYS A 52 -8.25 -2.46 10.63
N ALA A 53 -8.46 -2.43 9.32
CA ALA A 53 -9.20 -3.46 8.60
C ALA A 53 -8.44 -4.79 8.54
N CYS A 54 -7.12 -4.74 8.37
CA CYS A 54 -6.28 -5.93 8.18
C CYS A 54 -5.62 -6.48 9.46
N LYS A 55 -5.60 -5.76 10.58
CA LYS A 55 -4.72 -6.04 11.74
C LYS A 55 -4.75 -7.47 12.30
N HIS A 56 -5.82 -8.23 12.08
CA HIS A 56 -5.97 -9.63 12.53
C HIS A 56 -5.74 -10.66 11.43
N ASP A 57 -5.68 -10.24 10.17
CA ASP A 57 -5.33 -11.10 9.04
C ASP A 57 -3.86 -11.51 9.13
N ARG A 58 -3.52 -12.63 8.50
CA ARG A 58 -2.19 -13.23 8.61
C ARG A 58 -1.42 -13.15 7.30
N ILE A 59 -0.15 -12.81 7.40
CA ILE A 59 0.83 -12.70 6.32
C ILE A 59 2.18 -13.21 6.79
N CYS A 60 3.12 -13.39 5.88
CA CYS A 60 4.45 -13.97 6.15
C CYS A 60 5.61 -13.09 5.67
N ILE A 61 5.30 -11.97 5.03
CA ILE A 61 6.26 -11.11 4.35
C ILE A 61 5.99 -9.65 4.71
N VAL A 62 7.02 -8.81 4.62
CA VAL A 62 6.89 -7.38 4.87
C VAL A 62 6.77 -6.64 3.55
N ASN A 63 7.74 -6.86 2.66
CA ASN A 63 7.79 -6.27 1.33
C ASN A 63 7.26 -7.25 0.28
N TRP A 64 6.16 -6.86 -0.37
CA TRP A 64 5.43 -7.73 -1.29
C TRP A 64 6.08 -7.84 -2.67
N LEU A 65 7.07 -6.99 -2.98
CA LEU A 65 7.87 -7.05 -4.21
C LEU A 65 9.05 -8.00 -4.07
N THR A 66 9.74 -7.98 -2.92
CA THR A 66 11.05 -8.64 -2.76
C THR A 66 11.05 -9.88 -1.88
N ASP A 67 10.10 -9.99 -0.94
CA ASP A 67 10.14 -11.06 0.06
C ASP A 67 9.31 -12.28 -0.36
N VAL A 68 8.57 -12.20 -1.47
CA VAL A 68 7.78 -13.31 -2.04
C VAL A 68 8.66 -14.32 -2.77
N ILE A 69 8.31 -15.60 -2.67
CA ILE A 69 8.83 -16.62 -3.59
C ILE A 69 7.79 -16.82 -4.68
N ARG A 70 8.15 -16.54 -5.94
CA ARG A 70 7.26 -16.78 -7.08
C ARG A 70 7.28 -18.26 -7.46
N GLY A 71 6.14 -18.92 -7.36
CA GLY A 71 5.95 -20.30 -7.79
C GLY A 71 5.97 -20.43 -9.31
N VAL A 72 6.21 -21.65 -9.79
CA VAL A 72 6.14 -21.98 -11.23
C VAL A 72 4.73 -21.84 -11.81
N ASP A 73 3.71 -21.87 -10.94
CA ASP A 73 2.30 -21.61 -11.22
C ASP A 73 1.97 -20.11 -11.29
N GLY A 74 2.96 -19.24 -11.06
CA GLY A 74 2.77 -17.79 -10.99
C GLY A 74 2.20 -17.28 -9.67
N ILE A 75 1.94 -18.17 -8.69
CA ILE A 75 1.41 -17.80 -7.38
C ILE A 75 2.57 -17.39 -6.46
N ASN A 76 2.35 -16.33 -5.68
CA ASN A 76 3.32 -15.88 -4.67
C ASN A 76 3.19 -16.71 -3.39
N TRP A 77 4.31 -17.28 -2.94
CA TRP A 77 4.40 -18.13 -1.76
C TRP A 77 5.23 -17.48 -0.65
N CYS A 78 4.94 -17.90 0.58
CA CYS A 78 5.75 -17.52 1.74
C CYS A 78 7.10 -18.23 1.67
N PRO A 79 8.22 -17.56 2.00
CA PRO A 79 9.47 -18.25 2.21
C PRO A 79 9.35 -19.32 3.31
N PRO A 80 10.04 -20.48 3.18
CA PRO A 80 9.91 -21.59 4.12
C PRO A 80 10.24 -21.24 5.58
N ASP A 81 11.10 -20.25 5.81
CA ASP A 81 11.57 -19.79 7.12
C ASP A 81 10.71 -18.65 7.71
N LYS A 82 9.64 -18.25 7.03
CA LYS A 82 8.79 -17.12 7.44
C LYS A 82 7.43 -17.60 7.96
N PRO A 83 7.26 -17.73 9.30
CA PRO A 83 5.99 -18.13 9.86
C PRO A 83 4.92 -17.05 9.67
N CYS A 84 3.67 -17.49 9.54
CA CYS A 84 2.53 -16.59 9.43
C CYS A 84 2.28 -15.81 10.72
N LYS A 85 2.38 -14.49 10.63
CA LYS A 85 2.09 -13.51 11.69
C LYS A 85 0.94 -12.61 11.30
N THR A 86 0.33 -11.97 12.27
CA THR A 86 -0.73 -10.99 12.00
C THR A 86 -0.18 -9.72 11.35
N TYR A 87 -1.02 -8.98 10.62
CA TYR A 87 -0.67 -7.62 10.17
C TYR A 87 -0.26 -6.73 11.34
N ALA A 88 -0.88 -6.87 12.52
CA ALA A 88 -0.49 -6.12 13.71
C ALA A 88 0.96 -6.40 14.15
N GLU A 89 1.41 -7.65 14.09
CA GLU A 89 2.78 -8.02 14.43
C GLU A 89 3.80 -7.56 13.38
N ILE A 90 3.42 -7.58 12.09
CA ILE A 90 4.33 -7.20 11.00
C ILE A 90 4.38 -5.68 10.81
N TYR A 91 3.23 -5.05 10.65
CA TYR A 91 3.12 -3.64 10.30
C TYR A 91 3.01 -2.69 11.49
N VAL A 92 2.55 -3.16 12.66
CA VAL A 92 2.40 -2.37 13.90
C VAL A 92 1.31 -1.30 13.84
N ASN A 93 1.24 -0.50 12.78
CA ASN A 93 0.25 0.57 12.56
C ASN A 93 0.10 0.92 11.06
N GLY A 94 -0.69 1.95 10.73
CA GLY A 94 -0.90 2.42 9.35
C GLY A 94 0.38 2.89 8.68
N ALA A 95 1.23 3.62 9.39
CA ALA A 95 2.55 4.03 8.88
C ALA A 95 3.40 2.82 8.45
N GLY A 96 3.35 1.73 9.20
CA GLY A 96 4.07 0.52 8.83
C GLY A 96 3.58 -0.14 7.55
N ILE A 97 2.29 -0.06 7.21
CA ILE A 97 1.75 -0.55 5.93
C ILE A 97 2.30 0.32 4.79
N CYS A 98 1.97 1.61 4.81
CA CYS A 98 2.27 2.51 3.71
C CYS A 98 3.77 2.67 3.47
N ASN A 99 4.60 2.66 4.51
CA ASN A 99 6.06 2.85 4.35
C ASN A 99 6.83 1.59 3.96
N ARG A 100 6.22 0.39 3.97
CA ARG A 100 6.99 -0.87 3.88
C ARG A 100 6.41 -1.96 2.98
N MET A 101 5.08 -1.98 2.78
CA MET A 101 4.45 -3.05 2.01
C MET A 101 4.96 -3.12 0.57
N TRP A 102 5.07 -1.96 -0.06
CA TRP A 102 5.48 -1.80 -1.45
C TRP A 102 6.83 -1.09 -1.56
N ASP A 103 7.77 -1.50 -0.72
CA ASP A 103 9.08 -0.87 -0.58
C ASP A 103 8.98 0.65 -0.35
N LYS A 104 9.47 1.46 -1.30
CA LYS A 104 9.48 2.92 -1.26
C LYS A 104 8.38 3.57 -2.11
N ALA A 105 7.43 2.79 -2.63
CA ALA A 105 6.37 3.31 -3.49
C ALA A 105 5.57 4.40 -2.78
N TYR A 106 5.19 4.14 -1.53
CA TYR A 106 4.32 4.99 -0.73
C TYR A 106 5.03 5.49 0.52
N ARG A 107 4.57 6.64 1.02
CA ARG A 107 4.94 7.16 2.34
C ARG A 107 3.71 7.61 3.10
N TYR A 108 3.70 7.38 4.40
CA TYR A 108 2.66 7.84 5.31
C TYR A 108 2.75 9.35 5.52
N GLU A 109 1.68 10.08 5.20
CA GLU A 109 1.62 11.54 5.24
C GLU A 109 0.56 12.03 6.22
N THR A 110 0.95 12.91 7.14
CA THR A 110 0.06 13.45 8.19
C THR A 110 -0.49 14.83 7.89
N SER A 111 0.11 15.54 6.94
CA SER A 111 -0.41 16.81 6.44
C SER A 111 -1.62 16.58 5.53
N SER A 112 -2.25 17.68 5.12
CA SER A 112 -3.33 17.67 4.14
C SER A 112 -2.87 17.46 2.69
N ASN A 113 -1.56 17.52 2.41
CA ASN A 113 -1.01 17.35 1.07
C ASN A 113 -0.71 15.87 0.80
N CYS A 114 -1.76 15.08 0.65
CA CYS A 114 -1.68 13.64 0.53
C CYS A 114 -2.74 13.08 -0.42
N MET A 115 -2.45 11.93 -1.00
CA MET A 115 -3.33 11.21 -1.90
C MET A 115 -4.18 10.20 -1.13
N MET A 116 -5.41 10.00 -1.62
CA MET A 116 -6.34 8.97 -1.18
C MET A 116 -6.43 7.88 -2.26
N MET A 117 -6.41 6.61 -1.86
CA MET A 117 -6.56 5.48 -2.80
C MET A 117 -8.02 5.09 -3.06
N ASP A 118 -8.96 5.64 -2.28
CA ASP A 118 -10.40 5.43 -2.44
C ASP A 118 -11.13 6.72 -2.07
N PHE A 119 -12.06 7.13 -2.91
CA PHE A 119 -12.87 8.34 -2.78
C PHE A 119 -14.17 8.17 -3.58
N ASP A 120 -15.10 9.12 -3.42
CA ASP A 120 -16.39 9.09 -4.11
C ASP A 120 -16.18 9.16 -5.64
N PRO A 121 -16.55 8.12 -6.41
CA PRO A 121 -16.36 8.11 -7.86
C PRO A 121 -17.26 9.12 -8.61
N ASP A 122 -18.33 9.60 -7.98
CA ASP A 122 -19.24 10.60 -8.56
C ASP A 122 -18.79 12.04 -8.22
N GLY A 123 -17.76 12.20 -7.38
CA GLY A 123 -17.21 13.47 -6.93
C GLY A 123 -15.91 13.87 -7.65
N PRO A 124 -15.43 15.11 -7.43
CA PRO A 124 -14.09 15.50 -7.87
C PRO A 124 -13.04 14.67 -7.11
N THR A 125 -11.98 14.24 -7.81
CA THR A 125 -10.88 13.53 -7.15
C THR A 125 -10.18 14.46 -6.15
N PRO A 126 -9.95 14.02 -4.90
CA PRO A 126 -9.17 14.80 -3.95
C PRO A 126 -7.69 14.90 -4.36
N ASN A 127 -7.23 14.01 -5.26
CA ASN A 127 -5.83 13.88 -5.63
C ASN A 127 -5.35 14.98 -6.59
N ASP A 128 -6.26 15.67 -7.30
CA ASP A 128 -5.93 16.80 -8.18
C ASP A 128 -5.33 18.00 -7.42
N GLN A 129 -5.57 18.08 -6.11
CA GLN A 129 -5.13 19.18 -5.27
C GLN A 129 -3.77 18.91 -4.60
N VAL A 130 -3.20 17.72 -4.78
CA VAL A 130 -1.94 17.34 -4.13
C VAL A 130 -0.79 17.96 -4.91
N ASP A 131 -0.02 18.84 -4.26
CA ASP A 131 1.18 19.44 -4.84
C ASP A 131 2.36 18.47 -4.72
N PRO A 132 2.90 17.95 -5.85
CA PRO A 132 4.02 17.02 -5.83
C PRO A 132 5.35 17.67 -5.42
N ASN A 133 5.44 19.00 -5.40
CA ASN A 133 6.67 19.72 -5.04
C ASN A 133 6.82 19.91 -3.53
N ILE A 134 5.76 19.65 -2.74
CA ILE A 134 5.82 19.72 -1.29
C ILE A 134 6.42 18.42 -0.77
N ILE A 135 7.72 18.46 -0.46
CA ILE A 135 8.41 17.39 0.25
C ILE A 135 8.22 17.63 1.75
N VAL A 136 7.28 16.90 2.36
CA VAL A 136 7.13 16.88 3.82
C VAL A 136 8.10 15.85 4.36
N GLY A 137 9.10 16.33 5.11
CA GLY A 137 10.17 15.53 5.70
C GLY A 137 9.76 14.77 6.95
#